data_AF-A0AAD6SDU6-F1
#
_entry.id   AF-A0AAD6SDU6-F1
#
_cell.length_a   1.000
_cell.length_b   1.000
_cell.length_c   1.000
_cell.angle_alpha   90.00
_cell.angle_beta   90.00
_cell.angle_gamma   90.00
#
_symmetry.space_group_name_H-M   'P 1'
#
loop_
_entity.id
_entity.type
_entity.pdbx_description
1 polymer ?
#
loop_
_entity_poly.entity_id
_entity_poly.type
_entity_poly.pdbx_seq_one_letter_code
_entity_poly.pdbx_strand_id
1 'polypeptide(L)'
;MSSAFAATRPVNPPDAQPVLTEKHLWQGLEYRARNPALFLPNVPASKLITDGGNKIVQELTVENEERTETEVLTETIQAHPSTIMYHDVSNGLRIVTVMSRGAAGELLLTFSFANRELPASKPKPTPEEENARLGKVLEKTIAMFREMVSEGKL
;
A
#
# COMPACT_ATOMS: atom_id res chain seq x y z
N MET A 1 -4.81 8.12 -21.15
CA MET A 1 -4.50 9.09 -20.07
C MET A 1 -4.26 8.29 -18.80
N SER A 2 -3.09 8.43 -18.17
CA SER A 2 -2.82 7.83 -16.86
C SER A 2 -3.82 8.38 -15.82
N SER A 3 -4.45 7.50 -15.05
CA SER A 3 -5.24 7.92 -13.88
C SER A 3 -4.32 7.96 -12.66
N ALA A 4 -3.96 9.16 -12.21
CA ALA A 4 -3.35 9.34 -10.91
C ALA A 4 -4.45 9.51 -9.85
N PHE A 5 -4.31 8.82 -8.72
CA PHE A 5 -5.29 8.91 -7.63
C PHE A 5 -4.63 8.72 -6.28
N ALA A 6 -5.15 9.39 -5.25
CA ALA A 6 -4.71 9.26 -3.88
C ALA A 6 -5.90 9.19 -2.92
N ALA A 7 -5.78 8.36 -1.89
CA ALA A 7 -6.74 8.31 -0.80
C ALA A 7 -6.03 8.30 0.54
N THR A 8 -6.68 8.88 1.53
CA THR A 8 -6.20 8.97 2.91
C THR A 8 -7.23 8.38 3.85
N ARG A 9 -6.77 7.67 4.89
CA ARG A 9 -7.64 7.18 5.97
C ARG A 9 -7.03 7.50 7.34
N PRO A 10 -7.87 7.81 8.35
CA PRO A 10 -7.40 7.87 9.72
C PRO A 10 -6.93 6.49 10.15
N VAL A 11 -5.76 6.44 10.79
CA VAL A 11 -5.17 5.19 11.28
C VAL A 11 -5.88 4.73 12.56
N ASN A 12 -6.39 5.66 13.35
CA ASN A 12 -7.17 5.39 14.55
C ASN A 12 -8.51 6.15 14.47
N PRO A 13 -9.49 5.68 13.66
CA PRO A 13 -10.85 6.20 13.75
C PRO A 13 -11.42 5.97 15.16
N PRO A 14 -12.53 6.65 15.53
CA PRO A 14 -13.25 6.34 16.77
C PRO A 14 -13.48 4.83 16.92
N ASP A 15 -13.31 4.32 18.14
CA ASP A 15 -13.46 2.91 18.52
C ASP A 15 -12.41 1.93 17.99
N ALA A 16 -11.36 2.40 17.29
CA ALA A 16 -10.27 1.54 16.85
C ALA A 16 -9.51 0.91 18.03
N GLN A 17 -9.41 -0.42 18.05
CA GLN A 17 -8.61 -1.17 19.01
C GLN A 17 -7.80 -2.29 18.32
N PRO A 18 -6.53 -2.54 18.74
CA PRO A 18 -5.72 -1.63 19.54
C PRO A 18 -5.42 -0.32 18.81
N VAL A 19 -5.18 0.74 19.57
CA VAL A 19 -4.69 2.01 19.02
C VAL A 19 -3.28 1.79 18.46
N LEU A 20 -3.09 2.06 17.16
CA LEU A 20 -1.78 1.95 16.54
C LEU A 20 -0.95 3.20 16.82
N THR A 21 0.29 3.01 17.27
CA THR A 21 1.28 4.07 17.36
C THR A 21 1.93 4.33 16.00
N GLU A 22 2.64 5.45 15.86
CA GLU A 22 3.45 5.74 14.68
C GLU A 22 4.48 4.63 14.42
N LYS A 23 5.08 4.09 15.50
CA LYS A 23 6.02 2.97 15.43
C LYS A 23 5.35 1.72 14.89
N HIS A 24 4.19 1.33 15.42
CA HIS A 24 3.44 0.16 14.92
C HIS A 24 3.10 0.31 13.44
N LEU A 25 2.64 1.50 13.04
CA LEU A 25 2.29 1.76 11.63
C LEU A 25 3.51 1.63 10.72
N TRP A 26 4.65 2.21 11.12
CA TRP A 26 5.89 2.13 10.34
C TRP A 26 6.38 0.68 10.24
N GLN A 27 6.44 -0.06 11.35
CA GLN A 27 6.82 -1.47 11.34
C GLN A 27 5.88 -2.31 10.46
N GLY A 28 4.58 -2.02 10.48
CA GLY A 28 3.60 -2.66 9.60
C GLY A 28 3.86 -2.38 8.12
N LEU A 29 4.17 -1.12 7.76
CA LEU A 29 4.54 -0.76 6.39
C LEU A 29 5.83 -1.44 5.93
N GLU A 30 6.84 -1.49 6.79
CA GLU A 30 8.10 -2.20 6.52
C GLU A 30 7.89 -3.70 6.34
N TYR A 31 7.00 -4.30 7.14
CA TYR A 31 6.63 -5.70 7.01
C TYR A 31 5.87 -5.94 5.70
N ARG A 32 4.89 -5.09 5.36
CA ARG A 32 4.15 -5.15 4.10
C ARG A 32 5.06 -5.02 2.89
N ALA A 33 6.04 -4.10 2.93
CA ALA A 33 7.01 -3.91 1.86
C ALA A 33 7.82 -5.18 1.57
N ARG A 34 8.13 -5.97 2.61
CA ARG A 34 8.88 -7.24 2.49
C ARG A 34 8.01 -8.47 2.21
N ASN A 35 6.71 -8.36 2.48
CA ASN A 35 5.76 -9.47 2.37
C ASN A 35 4.49 -9.07 1.59
N PRO A 36 4.60 -8.47 0.40
CA PRO A 36 3.46 -7.86 -0.29
C PRO A 36 2.36 -8.87 -0.62
N ALA A 37 2.70 -10.14 -0.89
CA ALA A 37 1.74 -11.20 -1.19
C ALA A 37 0.73 -11.47 -0.05
N LEU A 38 1.07 -11.15 1.21
CA LEU A 38 0.14 -11.27 2.34
C LEU A 38 -0.95 -10.17 2.30
N PHE A 39 -0.64 -9.02 1.70
CA PHE A 39 -1.49 -7.83 1.74
C PHE A 39 -2.21 -7.55 0.42
N LEU A 40 -1.68 -8.03 -0.70
CA LEU A 40 -2.16 -7.73 -2.05
C LEU A 40 -2.81 -8.96 -2.68
N PRO A 41 -4.15 -9.04 -2.76
CA PRO A 41 -4.85 -10.25 -3.24
C PRO A 41 -4.60 -10.62 -4.71
N ASN A 42 -4.05 -9.70 -5.50
CA ASN A 42 -3.65 -9.92 -6.89
C ASN A 42 -2.15 -10.18 -7.03
N VAL A 43 -1.41 -10.32 -5.93
CA VAL A 43 0.01 -10.66 -5.91
C VAL A 43 0.15 -12.01 -5.20
N PRO A 44 -0.09 -13.15 -5.88
CA PRO A 44 -0.03 -14.47 -5.26
C PRO A 44 1.37 -14.83 -4.72
N ALA A 45 2.43 -14.23 -5.25
CA ALA A 45 3.79 -14.49 -4.82
C ALA A 45 4.68 -13.26 -4.97
N SER A 46 5.70 -13.19 -4.11
CA SER A 46 6.76 -12.20 -4.19
C SER A 46 8.09 -12.83 -3.81
N LYS A 47 9.17 -12.34 -4.42
CA LYS A 47 10.53 -12.78 -4.14
C LYS A 47 11.40 -11.57 -3.84
N LEU A 48 11.89 -11.49 -2.62
CA LEU A 48 12.85 -10.48 -2.20
C LEU A 48 14.19 -10.72 -2.92
N ILE A 49 14.67 -9.72 -3.66
CA ILE A 49 15.93 -9.80 -4.41
C ILE A 49 17.06 -9.17 -3.61
N THR A 50 16.84 -7.97 -3.07
CA THR A 50 17.78 -7.29 -2.17
C THR A 50 17.05 -6.53 -1.08
N ASP A 51 17.61 -6.55 0.13
CA ASP A 51 17.15 -5.72 1.26
C ASP A 51 18.34 -4.96 1.84
N GLY A 52 18.39 -3.65 1.52
CA GLY A 52 19.37 -2.71 2.05
C GLY A 52 18.88 -1.98 3.30
N GLY A 53 17.84 -2.48 3.98
CA GLY A 53 17.19 -1.83 5.11
C GLY A 53 16.19 -0.77 4.67
N ASN A 54 16.68 0.32 4.08
CA ASN A 54 15.84 1.42 3.58
C ASN A 54 15.56 1.36 2.08
N LYS A 55 16.24 0.48 1.35
CA LYS A 55 16.00 0.22 -0.08
C LYS A 55 15.76 -1.27 -0.29
N ILE A 56 14.59 -1.61 -0.81
CA ILE A 56 14.17 -2.98 -1.09
C ILE A 56 13.99 -3.13 -2.59
N VAL A 57 14.42 -4.26 -3.14
CA VAL A 57 14.10 -4.65 -4.51
C VAL A 57 13.50 -6.04 -4.47
N GLN A 58 12.35 -6.21 -5.11
CA GLN A 58 11.63 -7.47 -5.15
C GLN A 58 11.00 -7.73 -6.52
N GLU A 59 10.76 -9.00 -6.81
CA GLU A 59 9.92 -9.45 -7.92
C GLU A 59 8.52 -9.76 -7.38
N LEU A 60 7.49 -9.27 -8.06
CA LEU A 60 6.09 -9.50 -7.78
C LEU A 60 5.50 -10.33 -8.91
N THR A 61 4.90 -11.47 -8.57
CA THR A 61 4.02 -12.20 -9.49
C THR A 61 2.64 -11.58 -9.36
N VAL A 62 2.14 -10.92 -10.40
CA VAL A 62 0.89 -10.16 -10.39
C VAL A 62 -0.12 -10.81 -11.33
N GLU A 63 -1.33 -11.03 -10.84
CA GLU A 63 -2.46 -11.53 -11.61
C GLU A 63 -3.34 -10.37 -12.12
N ASN A 64 -3.89 -10.54 -13.33
CA ASN A 64 -4.95 -9.65 -13.82
C ASN A 64 -6.25 -9.80 -13.00
N GLU A 65 -7.24 -8.92 -13.23
CA GLU A 65 -8.49 -8.93 -12.44
C GLU A 65 -9.26 -10.26 -12.53
N GLU A 66 -9.11 -10.99 -13.64
CA GLU A 66 -9.77 -12.27 -13.90
C GLU A 66 -8.97 -13.49 -13.40
N ARG A 67 -7.74 -13.30 -12.92
CA ARG A 67 -6.78 -14.34 -12.52
C ARG A 67 -6.50 -15.39 -13.61
N THR A 68 -6.52 -14.94 -14.86
CA THR A 68 -6.26 -15.78 -16.03
C THR A 68 -4.86 -15.59 -16.58
N GLU A 69 -4.24 -14.44 -16.29
CA GLU A 69 -2.91 -14.08 -16.75
C GLU A 69 -2.05 -13.64 -15.59
N THR A 70 -0.75 -13.88 -15.72
CA THR A 70 0.25 -13.50 -14.72
C THR A 70 1.40 -12.78 -15.39
N GLU A 71 1.83 -11.68 -14.78
CA GLU A 71 3.04 -10.95 -15.14
C GLU A 71 4.02 -10.94 -13.95
N VAL A 72 5.32 -10.88 -14.25
CA VAL A 72 6.35 -10.68 -13.23
C VAL A 72 6.86 -9.26 -13.34
N LEU A 73 6.70 -8.49 -12.27
CA LEU A 73 7.13 -7.10 -12.19
C LEU A 73 8.23 -6.95 -11.15
N THR A 74 9.27 -6.17 -11.47
CA THR A 74 10.22 -5.70 -10.46
C THR A 74 9.65 -4.46 -9.77
N GLU A 75 9.71 -4.42 -8.45
CA GLU A 75 9.41 -3.25 -7.62
C GLU A 75 10.67 -2.83 -6.85
N THR A 76 11.02 -1.55 -6.93
CA THR A 76 12.02 -0.92 -6.06
C THR A 76 11.32 -0.03 -5.05
N ILE A 77 11.54 -0.28 -3.77
CA ILE A 77 10.99 0.51 -2.66
C ILE A 77 12.11 1.31 -2.01
N GLN A 78 11.95 2.62 -1.92
CA GLN A 78 12.80 3.51 -1.15
C GLN A 78 12.02 4.04 0.05
N ALA A 79 12.39 3.57 1.25
CA ALA A 79 11.84 4.00 2.51
C ALA A 79 12.62 5.19 3.08
N HIS A 80 11.88 6.17 3.58
CA HIS A 80 12.37 7.27 4.40
C HIS A 80 11.65 7.16 5.75
N PRO A 81 12.38 6.67 6.79
CA PRO A 81 11.80 6.24 8.05
C PRO A 81 10.79 7.20 8.66
N SER A 82 9.71 6.62 9.20
CA SER A 82 8.63 7.29 9.91
C SER A 82 7.83 8.31 9.10
N THR A 83 7.92 8.32 7.77
CA THR A 83 7.19 9.32 6.96
C THR A 83 6.74 8.79 5.61
N ILE A 84 7.64 8.28 4.77
CA ILE A 84 7.31 8.09 3.35
C ILE A 84 8.02 6.88 2.75
N MET A 85 7.33 6.15 1.87
CA MET A 85 7.92 5.12 1.01
C MET A 85 7.55 5.40 -0.45
N TYR A 86 8.56 5.42 -1.31
CA TYR A 86 8.40 5.45 -2.76
C TYR A 86 8.50 4.05 -3.31
N HIS A 87 7.56 3.67 -4.16
CA HIS A 87 7.54 2.40 -4.86
C HIS A 87 7.59 2.67 -6.36
N ASP A 88 8.61 2.14 -7.02
CA ASP A 88 8.79 2.22 -8.46
C ASP A 88 8.66 0.82 -9.05
N VAL A 89 7.62 0.61 -9.85
CA VAL A 89 7.33 -0.68 -10.50
C VAL A 89 7.78 -0.63 -11.96
N SER A 90 8.34 -1.73 -12.45
CA SER A 90 8.88 -1.88 -13.81
C SER A 90 7.89 -1.59 -14.94
N ASN A 91 6.58 -1.69 -14.70
CA ASN A 91 5.54 -1.29 -15.66
C ASN A 91 5.25 0.23 -15.68
N GLY A 92 6.04 1.04 -14.96
CA GLY A 92 5.91 2.49 -14.89
C GLY A 92 4.99 2.99 -13.77
N LEU A 93 4.28 2.10 -13.07
CA LEU A 93 3.47 2.46 -11.90
C LEU A 93 4.36 3.00 -10.79
N ARG A 94 4.02 4.18 -10.27
CA ARG A 94 4.64 4.75 -9.08
C ARG A 94 3.61 4.82 -7.95
N ILE A 95 3.95 4.25 -6.80
CA ILE A 95 3.13 4.32 -5.59
C ILE A 95 3.88 5.16 -4.56
N VAL A 96 3.18 6.05 -3.87
CA VAL A 96 3.73 6.75 -2.71
C VAL A 96 2.86 6.47 -1.50
N THR A 97 3.49 5.89 -0.49
CA THR A 97 2.90 5.66 0.82
C THR A 97 3.36 6.77 1.77
N VAL A 98 2.43 7.46 2.41
CA VAL A 98 2.75 8.57 3.32
C VAL A 98 2.04 8.37 4.67
N MET A 99 2.82 8.40 5.74
CA MET A 99 2.36 8.63 7.10
C MET A 99 2.40 10.14 7.37
N SER A 100 1.31 10.69 7.87
CA SER A 100 1.21 12.12 8.15
C SER A 100 0.36 12.38 9.39
N ARG A 101 0.34 13.64 9.84
CA ARG A 101 -0.54 14.10 10.90
C ARG A 101 -1.56 15.06 10.35
N GLY A 102 -2.82 14.87 10.72
CA GLY A 102 -3.85 15.87 10.49
C GLY A 102 -3.75 17.03 11.48
N ALA A 103 -4.64 18.01 11.32
CA ALA A 103 -4.57 19.27 12.08
C ALA A 103 -4.76 19.08 13.58
N ALA A 104 -5.47 18.03 14.01
CA ALA A 104 -5.65 17.67 15.42
C ALA A 104 -4.59 16.67 15.93
N GLY A 105 -3.56 16.39 15.13
CA GLY A 105 -2.50 15.44 15.46
C GLY A 105 -2.84 13.98 15.18
N GLU A 106 -3.98 13.71 14.54
CA GLU A 106 -4.42 12.36 14.17
C GLU A 106 -3.43 11.72 13.19
N LEU A 107 -3.11 10.45 13.40
CA LEU A 107 -2.23 9.71 12.49
C LEU A 107 -3.01 9.30 11.24
N LEU A 108 -2.51 9.69 10.07
CA LEU A 108 -3.12 9.46 8.77
C LEU A 108 -2.21 8.59 7.91
N LEU A 109 -2.81 7.67 7.15
CA LEU A 109 -2.12 6.88 6.13
C LEU A 109 -2.69 7.23 4.75
N THR A 110 -1.79 7.53 3.82
CA THR A 110 -2.14 7.86 2.43
C THR A 110 -1.43 6.90 1.49
N PHE A 111 -2.17 6.35 0.53
CA PHE A 111 -1.60 5.74 -0.66
C PHE A 111 -1.93 6.62 -1.87
N SER A 112 -0.95 6.84 -2.72
CA SER A 112 -1.14 7.52 -4.01
C SER A 112 -0.52 6.69 -5.12
N PHE A 113 -1.13 6.76 -6.30
CA PHE A 113 -0.74 6.04 -7.50
C PHE A 113 -0.58 7.06 -8.62
N ALA A 114 0.53 7.00 -9.32
CA ALA A 114 0.77 7.73 -10.56
C ALA A 114 1.07 6.71 -11.68
N ASN A 115 0.66 7.03 -12.91
CA ASN A 115 0.87 6.19 -14.08
C ASN A 115 0.13 4.84 -14.05
N ARG A 116 -1.02 4.77 -13.38
CA ARG A 116 -1.92 3.62 -13.52
C ARG A 116 -2.60 3.74 -14.89
N GLU A 117 -2.24 2.86 -15.83
CA GLU A 117 -3.01 2.69 -17.05
C GLU A 117 -4.31 1.95 -16.69
N LEU A 118 -5.44 2.63 -16.83
CA LEU A 118 -6.74 1.97 -16.86
C LEU A 118 -7.03 1.58 -18.30
N PRO A 119 -7.47 0.33 -18.58
CA PRO A 119 -7.90 -0.04 -19.92
C PRO A 119 -8.99 0.92 -20.40
N ALA A 120 -8.86 1.39 -21.64
CA ALA A 120 -9.67 2.47 -22.23
C ALA A 120 -11.17 2.13 -22.44
N SER A 121 -11.62 0.94 -22.04
CA SER A 121 -12.91 0.35 -22.41
C SER A 121 -13.95 0.24 -21.30
N LYS A 122 -13.76 0.88 -20.14
CA LYS A 122 -14.79 0.98 -19.09
C LYS A 122 -15.12 2.46 -18.82
N PRO A 123 -16.34 2.81 -18.39
CA PRO A 123 -16.57 4.15 -17.86
C PRO A 123 -15.51 4.42 -16.77
N LYS A 124 -14.84 5.56 -16.88
CA LYS A 124 -13.82 5.94 -15.92
C LYS A 124 -14.50 6.11 -14.56
N PRO A 125 -14.01 5.47 -13.48
CA PRO A 125 -14.62 5.61 -12.17
C PRO A 125 -14.61 7.07 -11.71
N THR A 126 -15.63 7.47 -10.96
CA THR A 126 -15.66 8.81 -10.36
C THR A 126 -14.59 8.94 -9.27
N PRO A 127 -14.17 10.17 -8.91
CA PRO A 127 -13.26 10.36 -7.77
C PRO A 127 -13.77 9.74 -6.46
N GLU A 128 -15.07 9.72 -6.23
CA GLU A 128 -15.70 9.10 -5.06
C GLU A 128 -15.58 7.58 -5.09
N GLU A 129 -15.78 6.95 -6.26
CA GLU A 129 -15.62 5.51 -6.46
C GLU A 129 -14.16 5.07 -6.28
N GLU A 130 -13.22 5.83 -6.82
CA GLU A 130 -11.77 5.63 -6.63
C GLU A 130 -11.38 5.80 -5.15
N ASN A 131 -11.88 6.84 -4.47
CA ASN A 131 -11.65 7.06 -3.03
C ASN A 131 -12.23 5.93 -2.19
N ALA A 132 -13.41 5.41 -2.55
CA ALA A 132 -14.02 4.29 -1.86
C ALA A 132 -13.22 2.99 -2.08
N ARG A 133 -12.80 2.71 -3.31
CA ARG A 133 -12.01 1.52 -3.65
C ARG A 133 -10.67 1.53 -2.93
N LEU A 134 -9.89 2.60 -3.07
CA LEU A 134 -8.57 2.69 -2.45
C LEU A 134 -8.65 2.85 -0.93
N GLY A 135 -9.68 3.53 -0.44
CA GLY A 135 -10.01 3.61 0.97
C GLY A 135 -10.17 2.26 1.66
N LYS A 136 -10.91 1.34 1.04
CA LYS A 136 -11.07 -0.03 1.56
C LYS A 136 -9.73 -0.78 1.63
N VAL A 137 -8.82 -0.54 0.68
CA VAL A 137 -7.47 -1.13 0.70
C VAL A 137 -6.66 -0.59 1.88
N LEU A 138 -6.71 0.72 2.12
CA LEU A 138 -6.07 1.35 3.29
C LEU A 138 -6.65 0.82 4.60
N GLU A 139 -7.98 0.77 4.73
CA GLU A 139 -8.68 0.27 5.92
C GLU A 139 -8.31 -1.19 6.21
N LYS A 140 -8.31 -2.06 5.19
CA LYS A 140 -7.88 -3.46 5.32
C LYS A 140 -6.41 -3.57 5.74
N THR A 141 -5.54 -2.75 5.16
CA THR A 141 -4.10 -2.73 5.51
C THR A 141 -3.92 -2.34 6.97
N ILE A 142 -4.60 -1.28 7.44
CA ILE A 142 -4.55 -0.84 8.84
C ILE A 142 -5.11 -1.92 9.77
N ALA A 143 -6.20 -2.59 9.39
CA ALA A 143 -6.77 -3.69 10.17
C ALA A 143 -5.79 -4.86 10.32
N MET A 144 -5.10 -5.25 9.25
CA MET A 144 -4.05 -6.28 9.31
C MET A 144 -2.90 -5.87 10.24
N PHE A 145 -2.48 -4.60 10.24
CA PHE A 145 -1.46 -4.13 11.18
C PHE A 145 -1.94 -4.22 12.63
N ARG A 146 -3.22 -3.93 12.92
CA ARG A 146 -3.80 -4.11 14.26
C ARG A 146 -3.80 -5.57 14.71
N GLU A 147 -4.17 -6.47 13.81
CA GLU A 147 -4.13 -7.91 14.06
C GLU A 147 -2.71 -8.34 14.40
N MET A 148 -1.73 -7.95 13.57
CA MET A 148 -0.33 -8.28 13.81
C MET A 148 0.22 -7.72 15.14
N VAL A 149 -0.16 -6.50 15.54
CA VAL A 149 0.17 -5.94 16.86
C VAL A 149 -0.48 -6.78 17.97
N SER A 150 -1.74 -7.17 17.80
CA SER A 150 -2.45 -7.98 18.80
C SER A 150 -1.83 -9.38 18.97
N GLU A 151 -1.25 -9.92 17.90
CA GLU A 151 -0.51 -11.19 17.90
C GLU A 151 0.96 -11.04 18.37
N GLY A 152 1.44 -9.83 18.65
CA GLY A 152 2.83 -9.56 19.04
C GLY A 152 3.85 -9.72 17.92
N LYS A 153 3.41 -9.63 16.65
CA LYS A 153 4.28 -9.72 15.45
C LYS A 153 4.89 -8.36 15.05
N LEU A 154 4.35 -7.24 15.56
CA LEU A 154 4.85 -5.87 15.36
C LEU A 154 5.16 -5.19 16.69
#